data_AF-A0A958T4Z1-F1
#
_entry.id   AF-A0A958T4Z1-F1
#
_cell.length_a   1.000
_cell.length_b   1.000
_cell.length_c   1.000
_cell.angle_alpha   90.00
_cell.angle_beta   90.00
_cell.angle_gamma   90.00
#
_symmetry.space_group_name_H-M   'P 1'
#
loop_
_entity.id
_entity.type
_entity.pdbx_description
1 polymer ?
#
loop_
_entity_poly.entity_id
_entity_poly.type
_entity_poly.pdbx_seq_one_letter_code
_entity_poly.pdbx_strand_id
1 'polypeptide(L)'
;ISYEFASRGTETITCVDNDFNCTKFILQMAEKFEMPLQVIKSDVFKFLETSQNKYNVIFADPPYALAHEEFAKIVELVFAHSLLEADGLLIIEHSKHTDLSTLEYFSHSRSYGGCVFSFFGQIID
;
A
#
# COMPACT_ATOMS: atom_id res chain seq x y z
N ILE A 1 -9.07 4.81 1.44
CA ILE A 1 -8.41 4.74 0.12
C ILE A 1 -9.01 3.68 -0.81
N SER A 2 -9.31 2.46 -0.34
CA SER A 2 -9.86 1.40 -1.18
C SER A 2 -11.20 1.78 -1.83
N TYR A 3 -12.10 2.43 -1.09
CA TYR A 3 -13.37 2.91 -1.66
C TYR A 3 -13.17 4.00 -2.73
N GLU A 4 -12.16 4.85 -2.56
CA GLU A 4 -11.81 5.87 -3.55
C GLU A 4 -11.34 5.21 -4.85
N PHE A 5 -10.54 4.15 -4.79
CA PHE A 5 -10.18 3.35 -5.96
C PHE A 5 -11.40 2.68 -6.60
N ALA A 6 -12.29 2.09 -5.80
CA ALA A 6 -13.53 1.49 -6.29
C ALA A 6 -14.40 2.51 -7.02
N SER A 7 -14.59 3.70 -6.44
CA SER A 7 -15.37 4.79 -7.03
C SER A 7 -14.81 5.33 -8.35
N ARG A 8 -13.51 5.13 -8.59
CA ARG A 8 -12.80 5.57 -9.81
C ARG A 8 -12.72 4.47 -10.88
N GLY A 9 -13.42 3.35 -10.69
CA GLY A 9 -13.54 2.29 -11.68
C GLY A 9 -12.46 1.21 -11.60
N THR A 10 -11.77 1.08 -10.47
CA THR A 10 -10.83 -0.03 -10.27
C THR A 10 -11.62 -1.34 -10.15
N GLU A 11 -11.34 -2.31 -11.03
CA GLU A 11 -12.10 -3.56 -11.12
C GLU A 11 -11.70 -4.60 -10.07
N THR A 12 -10.45 -4.54 -9.60
CA THR A 12 -9.90 -5.49 -8.61
C THR A 12 -9.16 -4.76 -7.51
N ILE A 13 -9.64 -4.91 -6.27
CA ILE A 13 -9.04 -4.27 -5.09
C ILE A 13 -8.83 -5.31 -3.99
N THR A 14 -7.62 -5.37 -3.44
CA THR A 14 -7.29 -6.20 -2.29
C THR A 14 -6.94 -5.31 -1.10
N CYS A 15 -7.75 -5.37 -0.04
CA CYS A 15 -7.51 -4.68 1.22
C CYS A 15 -6.86 -5.66 2.22
N VAL A 16 -5.73 -5.28 2.81
CA VAL A 16 -5.05 -6.08 3.83
C VAL A 16 -4.94 -5.28 5.12
N ASP A 17 -5.44 -5.82 6.21
CA ASP A 17 -5.35 -5.21 7.54
C ASP A 17 -5.31 -6.29 8.62
N ASN A 18 -4.58 -6.05 9.71
CA ASN A 18 -4.47 -7.00 10.80
C ASN A 18 -5.67 -6.93 11.76
N ASP A 19 -6.32 -5.77 11.88
CA ASP A 19 -7.43 -5.53 12.80
C ASP A 19 -8.75 -6.12 12.30
N PHE A 20 -9.41 -6.88 13.17
CA PHE A 20 -10.68 -7.54 12.83
C PHE A 20 -11.83 -6.54 12.63
N ASN A 21 -11.87 -5.47 13.41
CA ASN A 21 -12.94 -4.47 13.30
C ASN A 21 -12.77 -3.64 12.02
N CYS A 22 -11.53 -3.26 11.67
CA CYS A 22 -11.23 -2.60 10.40
C CYS A 22 -11.65 -3.46 9.21
N THR A 23 -11.19 -4.72 9.15
CA THR A 23 -11.53 -5.64 8.06
C THR A 23 -13.04 -5.89 7.98
N LYS A 24 -13.72 -6.10 9.11
CA LYS A 24 -15.18 -6.27 9.15
C LYS A 24 -15.91 -5.02 8.64
N PHE A 25 -15.48 -3.83 9.04
CA PHE A 25 -16.08 -2.58 8.56
C PHE A 25 -15.89 -2.41 7.05
N ILE A 26 -14.69 -2.74 6.54
CA ILE A 26 -14.41 -2.69 5.11
C ILE A 26 -15.35 -3.58 4.31
N LEU A 27 -15.50 -4.83 4.77
CA LEU A 27 -16.38 -5.79 4.12
C LEU A 27 -17.85 -5.33 4.14
N GLN A 28 -18.33 -4.81 5.28
CA GLN A 28 -19.72 -4.32 5.40
C GLN A 28 -20.02 -3.16 4.46
N MET A 29 -19.08 -2.22 4.29
CA MET A 29 -19.28 -1.11 3.36
C MET A 29 -19.18 -1.58 1.92
N ALA A 30 -18.26 -2.50 1.61
CA ALA A 30 -18.16 -3.09 0.29
C ALA A 30 -19.45 -3.78 -0.14
N GLU A 31 -20.06 -4.59 0.74
CA GLU A 31 -21.36 -5.23 0.50
C GLU A 31 -22.47 -4.20 0.32
N LYS A 32 -22.53 -3.18 1.20
CA LYS A 32 -23.57 -2.16 1.16
C LYS A 32 -23.55 -1.32 -0.12
N PHE A 33 -22.38 -1.08 -0.68
CA PHE A 33 -22.19 -0.24 -1.87
C PHE A 33 -21.83 -1.05 -3.12
N GLU A 34 -21.97 -2.38 -3.07
CA GLU A 34 -21.69 -3.30 -4.19
C GLU A 34 -20.30 -3.09 -4.82
N MET A 35 -19.29 -2.85 -3.97
CA MET A 35 -17.92 -2.58 -4.42
C MET A 35 -17.15 -3.88 -4.69
N PRO A 36 -16.43 -3.99 -5.83
CA PRO A 36 -15.66 -5.19 -6.18
C PRO A 36 -14.31 -5.21 -5.46
N LEU A 37 -14.32 -5.47 -4.14
CA LEU A 37 -13.11 -5.57 -3.34
C LEU A 37 -13.06 -6.86 -2.50
N GLN A 38 -11.84 -7.32 -2.25
CA GLN A 38 -11.52 -8.41 -1.35
C GLN A 38 -10.90 -7.85 -0.08
N VAL A 39 -11.24 -8.42 1.07
CA VAL A 39 -10.62 -8.09 2.37
C VAL A 39 -9.89 -9.31 2.91
N ILE A 40 -8.63 -9.12 3.29
CA ILE A 40 -7.76 -10.15 3.86
C ILE A 40 -7.34 -9.68 5.25
N LYS A 41 -7.73 -10.44 6.28
CA LYS A 41 -7.24 -10.20 7.63
C LYS A 41 -5.88 -10.88 7.81
N SER A 42 -4.80 -10.11 7.75
CA SER A 42 -3.44 -10.63 7.89
C SER A 42 -2.50 -9.58 8.47
N ASP A 43 -1.43 -10.04 9.11
CA ASP A 43 -0.23 -9.24 9.25
C ASP A 43 0.30 -8.86 7.85
N VAL A 44 0.65 -7.59 7.66
CA VAL A 44 1.03 -7.05 6.35
C VAL A 44 2.33 -7.65 5.86
N PHE A 45 3.32 -7.84 6.73
CA PHE A 45 4.61 -8.41 6.33
C PHE A 45 4.46 -9.87 5.92
N LYS A 46 3.66 -10.66 6.66
CA LYS A 46 3.33 -12.04 6.26
C LYS A 46 2.60 -12.10 4.92
N PHE A 47 1.69 -11.16 4.67
CA PHE A 47 0.98 -11.09 3.39
C PHE A 47 1.96 -10.78 2.25
N LEU A 48 2.83 -9.79 2.41
CA LEU A 48 3.81 -9.41 1.40
C LEU A 48 4.83 -10.53 1.13
N GLU A 49 5.26 -11.26 2.15
CA GLU A 49 6.18 -12.41 2.05
C GLU A 49 5.59 -13.61 1.27
N THR A 50 4.26 -13.73 1.19
CA THR A 50 3.57 -14.92 0.64
C THR A 50 2.70 -14.63 -0.58
N SER A 51 2.35 -13.37 -0.83
CA SER A 51 1.55 -12.96 -1.97
C SER A 51 2.28 -13.26 -3.28
N GLN A 52 1.52 -13.75 -4.27
CA GLN A 52 1.99 -13.95 -5.65
C GLN A 52 1.21 -13.07 -6.63
N ASN A 53 0.28 -12.25 -6.12
CA ASN A 53 -0.48 -11.32 -6.93
C ASN A 53 0.40 -10.14 -7.36
N LYS A 54 0.11 -9.62 -8.56
CA LYS A 54 0.68 -8.38 -9.06
C LYS A 54 -0.37 -7.27 -9.09
N TYR A 55 0.08 -6.05 -8.84
CA TYR A 55 -0.77 -4.88 -8.77
C TYR A 55 -0.17 -3.73 -9.59
N ASN A 56 -1.02 -2.94 -10.25
CA ASN A 56 -0.60 -1.69 -10.87
C ASN A 56 -0.30 -0.61 -9.80
N VAL A 57 -1.02 -0.65 -8.67
CA VAL A 57 -0.80 0.26 -7.56
C VAL A 57 -0.86 -0.50 -6.25
N ILE A 58 0.15 -0.32 -5.41
CA ILE A 58 0.12 -0.70 -3.99
C ILE A 58 0.14 0.59 -3.19
N PHE A 59 -0.85 0.79 -2.31
CA PHE A 59 -0.92 1.94 -1.42
C PHE A 59 -0.80 1.46 0.03
N ALA A 60 0.18 1.99 0.75
CA ALA A 60 0.40 1.70 2.16
C ALA A 60 0.25 2.98 2.99
N ASP A 61 -0.63 2.93 3.98
CA ASP A 61 -0.81 3.98 5.01
C ASP A 61 -0.59 3.35 6.38
N PRO A 62 0.67 3.00 6.72
CA PRO A 62 0.98 2.44 8.03
C PRO A 62 0.91 3.55 9.11
N PRO A 63 0.75 3.17 10.39
CA PRO A 63 0.80 4.13 11.49
C PRO A 63 2.07 5.00 11.45
N TYR A 64 1.95 6.31 11.67
CA TYR A 64 3.12 7.21 11.62
C TYR A 64 4.24 6.90 12.64
N ALA A 65 3.95 6.11 13.66
CA ALA A 65 4.93 5.67 14.66
C ALA A 65 5.73 4.43 14.25
N LEU A 66 5.51 3.91 13.04
CA LEU A 66 6.27 2.78 12.47
C LEU A 66 7.77 3.12 12.38
N ALA A 67 8.63 2.17 12.70
CA ALA A 67 10.08 2.40 12.63
C ALA A 67 10.53 2.58 11.16
N HIS A 68 11.63 3.31 10.93
CA HIS A 68 12.14 3.50 9.57
C HIS A 68 12.46 2.15 8.89
N GLU A 69 12.96 1.19 9.65
CA GLU A 69 13.27 -0.18 9.20
C GLU A 69 12.02 -0.93 8.73
N GLU A 70 10.87 -0.68 9.35
CA GLU A 70 9.60 -1.29 8.95
C GLU A 70 9.06 -0.68 7.65
N PHE A 71 9.24 0.63 7.44
CA PHE A 71 8.95 1.26 6.13
C PHE A 71 9.86 0.68 5.04
N ALA A 72 11.16 0.56 5.32
CA ALA A 72 12.11 -0.05 4.41
C ALA A 72 11.73 -1.50 4.08
N LYS A 73 11.28 -2.27 5.07
CA LYS A 73 10.80 -3.65 4.88
C LYS A 73 9.59 -3.75 3.95
N ILE A 74 8.66 -2.79 3.99
CA ILE A 74 7.53 -2.75 3.04
C ILE A 74 8.06 -2.62 1.61
N VAL A 75 8.96 -1.66 1.37
CA VAL A 75 9.59 -1.44 0.05
C VAL A 75 10.32 -2.72 -0.39
N GLU A 76 11.21 -3.24 0.46
CA GLU A 76 11.99 -4.46 0.19
C GLU A 76 11.09 -5.62 -0.25
N LEU A 77 10.06 -5.95 0.53
CA LEU A 77 9.21 -7.10 0.23
C LEU A 77 8.39 -6.90 -1.05
N VAL A 78 7.88 -5.69 -1.30
CA VAL A 78 7.10 -5.40 -2.51
C VAL A 78 7.93 -5.66 -3.77
N PHE A 79 9.19 -5.20 -3.79
CA PHE A 79 10.06 -5.37 -4.95
C PHE A 79 10.70 -6.77 -5.01
N ALA A 80 11.15 -7.33 -3.88
CA ALA A 80 11.75 -8.67 -3.83
C ALA A 80 10.79 -9.76 -4.29
N HIS A 81 9.50 -9.63 -3.99
CA HIS A 81 8.46 -10.58 -4.41
C HIS A 81 7.78 -10.19 -5.74
N SER A 82 8.26 -9.15 -6.43
CA SER A 82 7.73 -8.71 -7.73
C SER A 82 6.21 -8.48 -7.71
N LEU A 83 5.71 -7.84 -6.64
CA LEU A 83 4.28 -7.62 -6.41
C LEU A 83 3.70 -6.46 -7.25
N LEU A 84 4.54 -5.73 -7.96
CA LEU A 84 4.14 -4.69 -8.90
C LEU A 84 4.22 -5.20 -10.33
N GLU A 85 3.32 -4.70 -11.17
CA GLU A 85 3.49 -4.76 -12.62
C GLU A 85 4.70 -3.93 -13.07
N ALA A 86 5.12 -4.07 -14.33
CA ALA A 86 6.31 -3.40 -14.86
C ALA A 86 6.26 -1.87 -14.73
N ASP A 87 5.08 -1.28 -14.90
CA ASP A 87 4.77 0.15 -14.71
C ASP A 87 4.06 0.43 -13.38
N GLY A 88 4.09 -0.55 -12.47
CA GLY A 88 3.42 -0.48 -11.19
C GLY A 88 4.08 0.49 -10.21
N LEU A 89 3.27 1.02 -9.30
CA LEU A 89 3.66 2.06 -8.36
C LEU A 89 3.35 1.66 -6.92
N LEU A 90 4.35 1.72 -6.05
CA LEU A 90 4.15 1.70 -4.60
C LEU A 90 4.08 3.14 -4.08
N ILE A 91 3.04 3.42 -3.30
CA ILE A 91 2.83 4.71 -2.63
C ILE A 91 2.79 4.45 -1.13
N ILE A 92 3.65 5.14 -0.38
CA ILE A 92 3.69 5.07 1.08
C ILE A 92 3.34 6.43 1.67
N GLU A 93 2.27 6.48 2.46
CA GLU A 93 1.95 7.63 3.32
C GLU A 93 2.77 7.57 4.62
N HIS A 94 3.36 8.70 5.03
CA HIS A 94 4.13 8.80 6.25
C HIS A 94 4.19 10.23 6.81
N SER A 95 4.71 10.37 8.02
CA SER A 95 4.92 11.69 8.63
C SER A 95 6.07 12.43 7.95
N LYS A 96 6.05 13.77 8.00
CA LYS A 96 7.16 14.64 7.55
C LYS A 96 8.50 14.42 8.29
N HIS A 97 8.50 13.67 9.39
CA HIS A 97 9.69 13.36 10.18
C HIS A 97 10.37 12.06 9.75
N THR A 98 9.71 11.28 8.89
CA THR A 98 10.25 10.07 8.27
C THR A 98 10.80 10.44 6.91
N ASP A 99 12.10 10.22 6.69
CA ASP A 99 12.73 10.37 5.37
C ASP A 99 12.88 8.99 4.73
N LEU A 100 12.26 8.80 3.56
CA LEU A 100 12.33 7.56 2.78
C LEU A 100 13.10 7.76 1.45
N SER A 101 13.68 8.94 1.22
CA SER A 101 14.31 9.31 -0.05
C SER A 101 15.60 8.54 -0.37
N THR A 102 16.17 7.88 0.63
CA THR A 102 17.40 7.09 0.51
C THR A 102 17.14 5.61 0.21
N LEU A 103 15.88 5.17 0.24
CA LEU A 103 15.52 3.78 -0.03
C LEU A 103 15.61 3.48 -1.54
N GLU A 104 15.89 2.23 -1.87
CA GLU A 104 15.87 1.77 -3.26
C GLU A 104 14.49 1.98 -3.89
N TYR A 105 14.47 2.13 -5.21
CA TYR A 105 13.26 2.37 -6.01
C TYR A 105 12.54 3.70 -5.72
N PHE A 106 13.04 4.54 -4.81
CA PHE A 106 12.47 5.85 -4.55
C PHE A 106 12.52 6.72 -5.82
N SER A 107 11.38 7.30 -6.18
CA SER A 107 11.25 8.21 -7.32
C SER A 107 11.15 9.66 -6.86
N HIS A 108 10.11 9.97 -6.09
CA HIS A 108 9.84 11.32 -5.60
C HIS A 108 8.88 11.28 -4.41
N SER A 109 8.69 12.42 -3.75
CA SER A 109 7.68 12.57 -2.71
C SER A 109 6.84 13.83 -2.89
N ARG A 110 5.65 13.84 -2.28
CA ARG A 110 4.76 15.00 -2.23
C ARG A 110 4.36 15.27 -0.77
N SER A 111 4.52 16.51 -0.34
CA SER A 111 4.26 16.91 1.05
C SER A 111 3.03 17.80 1.15
N TYR A 112 2.15 17.48 2.10
CA TYR A 112 0.93 18.21 2.40
C TYR A 112 0.86 18.46 3.91
N GLY A 113 1.48 19.55 4.36
CA GLY A 113 1.55 19.88 5.78
C GLY A 113 2.37 18.86 6.58
N GLY A 114 1.72 18.09 7.45
CA GLY A 114 2.36 17.07 8.29
C GLY A 114 2.51 15.70 7.63
N CYS A 115 1.83 15.46 6.51
CA CYS A 115 1.76 14.20 5.78
C CYS A 115 2.61 14.28 4.51
N VAL A 116 3.30 13.18 4.19
CA VAL A 116 4.14 13.01 3.00
C VAL A 116 3.77 11.70 2.33
N PHE A 117 3.67 11.72 1.00
CA PHE A 117 3.52 10.53 0.17
C PHE A 117 4.81 10.30 -0.60
N SER A 118 5.45 9.16 -0.39
CA SER A 118 6.64 8.73 -1.14
C SER A 118 6.25 7.71 -2.20
N PHE A 119 6.79 7.89 -3.40
CA PHE A 119 6.46 7.12 -4.59
C PHE A 119 7.67 6.27 -5.02
N PHE A 120 7.43 4.98 -5.25
CA PHE A 120 8.45 4.00 -5.61
C PHE A 120 8.04 3.22 -6.86
N GLY A 121 8.96 3.02 -7.79
CA GLY A 121 8.73 2.28 -9.02
C GLY A 121 10.02 1.74 -9.62
N GLN A 122 9.90 0.87 -10.63
CA GLN A 122 11.08 0.40 -11.34
C GLN A 122 11.75 1.57 -12.06
N ILE A 123 13.08 1.63 -12.01
CA ILE A 123 13.86 2.55 -12.84
C ILE A 123 13.82 1.94 -14.25
N ILE A 124 13.04 2.55 -15.14
CA ILE A 124 13.05 2.22 -16.56
C ILE A 124 14.17 3.07 -17.17
N ASP A 125 15.25 2.42 -17.60
CA ASP A 125 16.33 3.03 -18.40
C ASP A 125 15.83 3.49 -19.78
#